data_AF-A0A336MFP9-F1
#
_entry.id   AF-A0A336MFP9-F1
#
_cell.length_a   1.000
_cell.length_b   1.000
_cell.length_c   1.000
_cell.angle_alpha   90.00
_cell.angle_beta   90.00
_cell.angle_gamma   90.00
#
_symmetry.space_group_name_H-M   'P 1'
#
loop_
_entity.id
_entity.type
_entity.pdbx_description
1 polymer ?
#
loop_
_entity_poly.entity_id
_entity_poly.type
_entity_poly.pdbx_seq_one_letter_code
_entity_poly.pdbx_strand_id
1 'polypeptide(L)'
;MDPGDQTNSWSEEEMSKAKLDLLLSGKLAYIWIDANNNEAPPPPTIETPKKVSFKPKKSTKPVANFCAFCKNNGVARKLVNSHNTKNCPRLQSYRCPTCGVTGHTIRYCPKKEIITPEDLIGKA
;
A
#
# COMPACT_ATOMS: atom_id res chain seq x y z
N MET A 1 -13.90 57.75 2.58
CA MET A 1 -12.50 57.33 2.43
C MET A 1 -12.47 55.84 2.55
N ASP A 2 -12.25 55.15 1.45
CA ASP A 2 -12.07 53.70 1.42
C ASP A 2 -10.93 53.44 0.43
N PRO A 3 -9.74 53.08 0.92
CA PRO A 3 -8.75 52.41 0.10
C PRO A 3 -8.73 50.94 0.48
N GLY A 4 -9.18 50.10 -0.45
CA GLY A 4 -9.10 48.66 -0.35
C GLY A 4 -7.67 48.19 -0.10
N ASP A 5 -7.52 47.25 0.84
CA ASP A 5 -6.22 46.67 1.16
C ASP A 5 -6.08 45.30 0.48
N GLN A 6 -5.22 45.33 -0.53
CA GLN A 6 -4.41 44.27 -1.10
C GLN A 6 -4.91 42.82 -0.96
N THR A 7 -5.32 42.28 -2.11
CA THR A 7 -5.19 40.84 -2.39
C THR A 7 -3.75 40.40 -2.11
N ASN A 8 -3.64 39.48 -1.17
CA ASN A 8 -2.47 38.68 -0.81
C ASN A 8 -1.76 38.03 -2.01
N SER A 9 -0.84 38.75 -2.64
CA SER A 9 0.10 38.25 -3.64
C SER A 9 1.33 37.67 -2.96
N TRP A 10 1.26 36.41 -2.55
CA TRP A 10 2.41 35.67 -2.02
C TRP A 10 3.42 35.41 -3.15
N SER A 11 4.70 35.70 -2.93
CA SER A 11 5.72 35.51 -3.96
C SER A 11 5.99 34.01 -4.21
N GLU A 12 6.46 33.66 -5.41
CA GLU A 12 6.68 32.25 -5.81
C GLU A 12 7.66 31.50 -4.89
N GLU A 13 8.59 32.23 -4.30
CA GLU A 13 9.56 31.75 -3.31
C GLU A 13 8.88 31.34 -1.99
N GLU A 14 7.90 32.12 -1.52
CA GLU A 14 7.15 31.83 -0.30
C GLU A 14 6.24 30.60 -0.51
N MET A 15 5.63 30.49 -1.69
CA MET A 15 4.80 29.35 -2.06
C MET A 15 5.61 28.06 -2.18
N SER A 16 6.84 28.14 -2.70
CA SER A 16 7.77 27.01 -2.76
C SER A 16 8.24 26.57 -1.38
N LYS A 17 8.50 27.53 -0.48
CA LYS A 17 8.87 27.24 0.92
C LYS A 17 7.72 26.61 1.69
N ALA A 18 6.50 27.12 1.52
CA ALA A 18 5.30 26.55 2.14
C ALA A 18 5.02 25.12 1.65
N LYS A 19 5.25 24.84 0.36
CA LYS A 19 5.11 23.49 -0.21
C LYS A 19 6.15 22.52 0.34
N LEU A 20 7.40 22.97 0.50
CA LEU A 20 8.46 22.17 1.10
C LEU A 20 8.18 21.89 2.59
N ASP A 21 7.74 22.90 3.35
CA ASP A 21 7.36 22.77 4.76
C ASP A 21 6.14 21.83 4.93
N LEU A 22 5.20 21.84 3.98
CA LEU A 22 4.05 20.92 3.94
C LEU A 22 4.46 19.47 3.60
N LEU A 23 5.47 19.28 2.74
CA LEU A 23 6.07 17.96 2.48
C LEU A 23 6.83 17.44 3.70
N LEU A 24 7.68 18.28 4.31
CA LEU A 24 8.50 17.89 5.46
C LEU A 24 7.66 17.69 6.73
N SER A 25 6.58 18.44 6.90
CA SER A 25 5.60 18.21 7.98
C SER A 25 4.70 17.00 7.74
N GLY A 26 4.81 16.34 6.57
CA GLY A 26 4.04 15.13 6.23
C GLY A 26 2.55 15.37 5.95
N LYS A 27 2.11 16.63 5.88
CA LYS A 27 0.70 17.00 5.60
C LYS A 27 0.31 16.84 4.14
N LEU A 28 1.27 16.74 3.21
CA LEU A 28 1.00 16.56 1.76
C LEU A 28 0.85 15.08 1.34
N ALA A 29 0.90 14.12 2.26
CA ALA A 29 0.87 12.69 1.92
C ALA A 29 -0.52 12.13 1.56
N TYR A 30 -1.59 12.93 1.56
CA TYR A 30 -2.95 12.41 1.29
C TYR A 30 -3.85 13.42 0.57
N ILE A 31 -3.50 13.76 -0.68
CA ILE A 31 -4.45 14.41 -1.59
C ILE A 31 -4.32 13.75 -2.97
N TRP A 32 -5.10 12.71 -3.19
CA TRP A 32 -5.55 12.32 -4.53
C TRP A 32 -7.06 12.52 -4.49
N ILE A 33 -7.56 13.54 -5.19
CA ILE A 33 -9.00 13.71 -5.44
C ILE A 33 -9.16 13.60 -6.96
N ASP A 34 -9.78 12.52 -7.42
CA ASP A 34 -10.18 12.39 -8.82
C ASP A 34 -11.61 12.90 -8.95
N ALA A 35 -11.77 14.00 -9.66
CA ALA A 35 -13.07 14.58 -10.01
C ALA A 35 -13.74 13.73 -11.11
N ASN A 36 -14.40 12.64 -10.73
CA ASN A 36 -15.58 12.14 -11.44
C ASN A 36 -16.32 11.10 -10.61
N ASN A 37 -17.57 11.43 -10.23
CA ASN A 37 -18.56 10.61 -9.53
C ASN A 37 -18.26 9.10 -9.44
N ASN A 38 -17.68 8.69 -8.31
CA ASN A 38 -17.82 7.37 -7.69
C ASN A 38 -17.37 7.52 -6.23
N GLU A 39 -18.33 7.69 -5.32
CA GLU A 39 -18.10 7.90 -3.90
C GLU A 39 -17.28 6.73 -3.32
N ALA A 40 -16.02 6.99 -3.01
CA ALA A 40 -15.19 6.04 -2.28
C ALA A 40 -15.77 5.91 -0.86
N PRO A 41 -16.05 4.68 -0.37
CA PRO A 41 -16.60 4.52 0.97
C PRO A 41 -15.63 5.10 2.00
N PRO A 42 -16.14 5.78 3.06
CA PRO A 42 -15.29 6.44 4.02
C PRO A 42 -14.33 5.44 4.68
N PRO A 43 -13.07 5.83 4.91
CA PRO A 43 -12.12 4.96 5.58
C PRO A 43 -12.69 4.57 6.96
N PRO A 44 -12.67 3.28 7.35
CA PRO A 44 -13.15 2.88 8.66
C PRO A 44 -12.31 3.58 9.73
N THR A 45 -12.96 4.37 10.59
CA THR A 45 -12.33 5.01 11.74
C THR A 45 -11.69 3.93 12.62
N ILE A 46 -10.37 3.84 12.59
CA ILE A 46 -9.61 2.93 13.44
C ILE A 46 -9.60 3.53 14.84
N GLU A 47 -10.64 3.24 15.62
CA GLU A 47 -10.54 3.36 17.07
C GLU A 47 -9.44 2.40 17.51
N THR A 48 -8.35 2.94 18.04
CA THR A 48 -7.23 2.17 18.57
C THR A 48 -7.75 1.26 19.68
N PRO A 49 -7.70 -0.08 19.54
CA PRO A 49 -8.13 -0.96 20.62
C PRO A 49 -7.08 -0.89 21.73
N LYS A 50 -7.53 -0.46 22.91
CA LYS A 50 -6.78 -0.54 24.17
C LYS A 50 -6.20 -1.96 24.32
N LYS A 51 -4.91 -2.05 24.64
CA LYS A 51 -4.19 -3.32 24.84
C LYS A 51 -4.82 -4.10 25.99
N VAL A 52 -5.70 -5.05 25.68
CA VAL A 52 -6.12 -6.08 26.65
C VAL A 52 -5.19 -7.27 26.50
N SER A 53 -4.48 -7.61 27.57
CA SER A 53 -3.57 -8.76 27.63
C SER A 53 -4.36 -10.06 27.64
N PHE A 54 -4.45 -10.73 26.49
CA PHE A 54 -5.02 -12.07 26.39
C PHE A 54 -3.93 -13.13 26.60
N LYS A 55 -4.03 -13.89 27.71
CA LYS A 55 -3.24 -15.12 27.92
C LYS A 55 -3.63 -16.18 26.89
N PRO A 56 -2.68 -16.80 26.16
CA PRO A 56 -3.03 -17.80 25.15
C PRO A 56 -3.37 -19.13 25.81
N LYS A 57 -4.62 -19.58 25.67
CA LYS A 57 -5.01 -20.98 25.92
C LYS A 57 -4.51 -21.83 24.75
N LYS A 58 -3.77 -22.90 25.04
CA LYS A 58 -3.29 -23.88 24.05
C LYS A 58 -4.49 -24.63 23.46
N SER A 59 -4.97 -24.22 22.28
CA SER A 59 -5.89 -25.01 21.47
C SER A 59 -5.12 -25.83 20.44
N THR A 60 -5.62 -27.03 20.18
CA THR A 60 -5.19 -27.99 19.15
C THR A 60 -5.09 -27.28 17.80
N LYS A 61 -3.87 -26.98 17.35
CA LYS A 61 -3.59 -26.04 16.25
C LYS A 61 -4.18 -26.53 14.91
N PRO A 62 -5.19 -25.84 14.35
CA PRO A 62 -5.41 -25.90 12.92
C PRO A 62 -4.27 -25.13 12.23
N VAL A 63 -3.87 -25.60 11.05
CA VAL A 63 -2.87 -24.99 10.16
C VAL A 63 -2.97 -23.46 10.22
N ALA A 64 -1.85 -22.78 10.43
CA ALA A 64 -1.80 -21.33 10.60
C ALA A 64 -2.55 -20.63 9.46
N ASN A 65 -3.78 -20.18 9.72
CA ASN A 65 -4.59 -19.38 8.83
C ASN A 65 -3.99 -17.97 8.80
N PHE A 66 -2.80 -17.83 8.22
CA PHE A 66 -2.11 -16.57 8.10
C PHE A 66 -1.52 -16.41 6.70
N CYS A 67 -1.93 -15.35 6.02
CA CYS A 67 -1.53 -15.05 4.65
C CYS A 67 -0.54 -13.88 4.63
N ALA A 68 0.74 -14.19 4.41
CA ALA A 68 1.79 -13.19 4.28
C ALA A 68 1.57 -12.27 3.06
N PHE A 69 1.00 -12.82 1.98
CA PHE A 69 0.68 -12.04 0.78
C PHE A 69 -0.36 -10.95 1.08
N CYS A 70 -1.49 -11.30 1.73
CA CYS A 70 -2.50 -10.32 2.13
C CYS A 70 -1.95 -9.31 3.13
N LYS A 71 -1.10 -9.74 4.07
CA LYS A 71 -0.46 -8.82 5.03
C LYS A 71 0.42 -7.79 4.30
N ASN A 72 1.22 -8.22 3.34
CA ASN A 72 2.11 -7.33 2.58
C ASN A 72 1.33 -6.32 1.73
N ASN A 73 0.13 -6.69 1.28
CA ASN A 73 -0.76 -5.81 0.51
C ASN A 73 -1.67 -4.93 1.41
N GLY A 74 -1.39 -4.82 2.71
CA GLY A 74 -2.14 -3.95 3.62
C GLY A 74 -3.59 -4.36 3.87
N VAL A 75 -3.95 -5.61 3.59
CA VAL A 75 -5.33 -6.09 3.75
C VAL A 75 -5.70 -6.20 5.24
N ALA A 76 -6.99 -6.02 5.56
CA ALA A 76 -7.53 -6.13 6.92
C ALA A 76 -7.12 -7.44 7.62
N ARG A 77 -6.81 -7.34 8.92
CA ARG A 77 -6.34 -8.46 9.77
C ARG A 77 -7.25 -9.68 9.73
N LYS A 78 -8.58 -9.49 9.66
CA LYS A 78 -9.55 -10.61 9.55
C LYS A 78 -9.26 -11.47 8.31
N LEU A 79 -9.00 -10.85 7.16
CA LEU A 79 -8.72 -11.56 5.92
C LEU A 79 -7.29 -12.13 5.90
N VAL A 80 -6.32 -11.40 6.45
CA VAL A 80 -4.94 -11.91 6.67
C VAL A 80 -4.96 -13.20 7.49
N ASN A 81 -5.84 -13.28 8.50
CA ASN A 81 -5.95 -14.40 9.41
C ASN A 81 -6.98 -15.48 8.99
N SER A 82 -7.50 -15.41 7.75
CA SER A 82 -8.54 -16.33 7.27
C SER A 82 -8.01 -17.51 6.45
N HIS A 83 -6.82 -17.38 5.86
CA HIS A 83 -6.22 -18.37 4.98
C HIS A 83 -4.70 -18.30 5.05
N ASN A 84 -4.01 -19.30 4.48
CA ASN A 84 -2.56 -19.27 4.29
C ASN A 84 -2.20 -18.72 2.90
N THR A 85 -0.95 -18.28 2.70
CA THR A 85 -0.50 -17.70 1.41
C THR A 85 -0.74 -18.62 0.21
N LYS A 86 -0.53 -19.94 0.36
CA LYS A 86 -0.73 -20.91 -0.74
C LYS A 86 -2.18 -20.95 -1.19
N ASN A 87 -3.13 -20.82 -0.27
CA ASN A 87 -4.57 -20.86 -0.53
C ASN A 87 -5.17 -19.46 -0.70
N CYS A 88 -4.36 -18.42 -0.95
CA CYS A 88 -4.86 -17.06 -1.11
C CYS A 88 -5.62 -16.90 -2.43
N PRO A 89 -6.93 -16.58 -2.42
CA PRO A 89 -7.72 -16.50 -3.65
C PRO A 89 -7.20 -15.41 -4.60
N ARG A 90 -6.71 -14.29 -4.06
CA ARG A 90 -6.12 -13.21 -4.85
C ARG A 90 -4.81 -13.60 -5.54
N LEU A 91 -4.01 -14.46 -4.89
CA LEU A 91 -2.78 -14.99 -5.47
C LEU A 91 -3.10 -16.10 -6.50
N GLN A 92 -4.12 -16.91 -6.24
CA GLN A 92 -4.59 -17.99 -7.11
C GLN A 92 -5.28 -17.48 -8.38
N SER A 93 -5.88 -16.28 -8.35
CA SER A 93 -6.45 -15.63 -9.54
C SER A 93 -5.44 -14.80 -10.32
N TYR A 94 -4.28 -14.48 -9.72
CA TYR A 94 -3.25 -13.69 -10.38
C TYR A 94 -2.50 -14.54 -11.41
N ARG A 95 -2.63 -14.20 -12.70
CA ARG A 95 -1.90 -14.83 -13.80
C ARG A 95 -0.54 -14.13 -13.98
N CYS A 96 0.55 -14.89 -13.83
CA CYS A 96 1.88 -14.34 -14.01
C CYS A 96 2.10 -13.93 -15.48
N PRO A 97 2.52 -12.69 -15.78
CA PRO A 97 2.77 -12.26 -17.16
C PRO A 97 4.02 -12.90 -17.78
N THR A 98 4.96 -13.41 -16.97
CA THR A 98 6.18 -14.07 -17.48
C THR A 98 5.92 -15.49 -17.95
N CYS A 99 5.10 -16.27 -17.23
CA CYS A 99 4.94 -17.70 -17.52
C CYS A 99 3.49 -18.14 -17.77
N GLY A 100 2.52 -17.27 -17.54
CA GLY A 100 1.10 -17.52 -17.79
C GLY A 100 0.39 -18.40 -16.76
N VAL A 101 1.08 -18.98 -15.76
CA VAL A 101 0.41 -19.78 -14.71
C VAL A 101 0.05 -18.91 -13.50
N THR A 102 -0.89 -19.36 -12.68
CA THR A 102 -1.36 -18.64 -11.50
C THR A 102 -0.62 -19.05 -10.22
N GLY A 103 -0.92 -18.41 -9.09
CA GLY A 103 -0.43 -18.83 -7.77
C GLY A 103 0.91 -18.25 -7.33
N HIS A 104 1.48 -17.31 -8.09
CA HIS A 104 2.75 -16.63 -7.74
C HIS A 104 2.84 -15.24 -8.41
N THR A 105 3.67 -14.35 -7.85
CA THR A 105 3.96 -13.03 -8.46
C THR A 105 5.16 -13.09 -9.40
N ILE A 106 5.34 -12.11 -10.29
CA ILE A 106 6.50 -11.98 -11.20
C ILE A 106 7.84 -12.21 -10.49
N ARG A 107 8.04 -11.58 -9.32
CA ARG A 107 9.28 -11.70 -8.53
C ARG A 107 9.64 -13.14 -8.15
N TYR A 108 8.64 -13.99 -7.97
CA TYR A 108 8.77 -15.39 -7.56
C TYR A 108 8.41 -16.35 -8.71
N CYS A 109 8.48 -15.89 -9.96
CA CYS A 109 8.24 -16.74 -11.11
C CYS A 109 9.39 -17.76 -11.26
N PRO A 110 9.09 -19.06 -11.40
CA PRO A 110 10.12 -20.08 -11.60
C PRO A 110 10.82 -19.97 -12.96
N LYS A 111 10.21 -19.27 -13.93
CA LYS A 111 10.82 -18.95 -15.23
C LYS A 111 11.53 -17.59 -15.26
N LYS A 112 11.68 -16.91 -14.12
CA LYS A 112 12.36 -15.63 -14.06
C LYS A 112 13.86 -15.85 -14.27
N GLU A 113 14.41 -15.21 -15.29
CA GLU A 113 15.86 -15.22 -15.54
C GLU A 113 16.61 -14.54 -14.38
N ILE A 114 17.76 -15.12 -14.04
CA ILE A 114 18.70 -14.51 -13.10
C ILE A 114 19.53 -13.54 -13.93
N ILE A 115 19.21 -12.25 -13.81
CA ILE A 115 19.97 -11.20 -14.48
C ILE A 115 21.35 -11.14 -13.84
N THR A 116 22.38 -11.45 -14.59
CA THR A 116 23.76 -11.29 -14.12
C THR A 116 24.27 -9.89 -14.46
N PRO A 117 25.34 -9.40 -13.80
CA PRO A 117 25.93 -8.10 -14.13
C PRO A 117 26.32 -7.97 -15.60
N GLU A 118 26.68 -9.07 -16.26
CA GLU A 118 27.03 -9.10 -17.68
C GLU A 118 25.80 -8.82 -18.58
N ASP A 119 24.62 -9.29 -18.20
CA ASP A 119 23.37 -9.00 -18.92
C ASP A 119 22.97 -7.52 -18.80
N LEU A 120 23.37 -6.85 -17.71
CA LEU A 120 23.12 -5.42 -17.49
C LEU A 120 24.03 -4.51 -18.30
N ILE A 121 25.21 -5.01 -18.68
CA ILE A 121 26.20 -4.23 -19.45
C ILE A 121 25.82 -4.16 -20.93
N GLY A 122 24.82 -4.96 -21.35
CA GLY A 122 24.37 -5.03 -22.74
C GLY A 122 25.36 -5.87 -23.54
N LYS A 123 24.87 -6.95 -24.15
CA LYS A 123 25.61 -7.59 -25.25
C LYS A 123 25.79 -6.53 -26.34
N ALA A 124 27.02 -6.05 -26.49
CA ALA A 124 27.46 -5.24 -27.62
C ALA A 124 27.27 -5.99 -28.95
#